data_AF-A0A976H172-F1
#
_entry.id   AF-A0A976H172-F1
#
_cell.length_a   1.000
_cell.length_b   1.000
_cell.length_c   1.000
_cell.angle_alpha   90.00
_cell.angle_beta   90.00
_cell.angle_gamma   90.00
#
_symmetry.space_group_name_H-M   'P 1'
#
loop_
_entity.id
_entity.type
_entity.pdbx_description
1 polymer ?
#
loop_
_entity_poly.entity_id
_entity_poly.type
_entity_poly.pdbx_seq_one_letter_code
_entity_poly.pdbx_strand_id
1 'polypeptide(L)'
;MKPQLHIISVGTSILTNFSRSQNQPSAYKTASAYLAANPTQASAEINSLHAKTNFLADTKASRKLSISLIFSETADGKKAATLIKKFLKDKVSAIQMIPLVGIDRASDAAYSQDDAQSMAEKSLADLQTKLRKHIEKMKPVCQSVQINISGGFKAEAAVIYAIGCSQSVPVYYLHESFKTCVNLPAEYSDISS
;
A
#
# COMPACT_ATOMS: atom_id res chain seq x y z
N MET A 1 7.47 18.36 -15.17
CA MET A 1 6.68 18.65 -13.95
C MET A 1 6.99 17.56 -12.92
N LYS A 2 7.24 17.89 -11.65
CA LYS A 2 7.50 16.86 -10.63
C LYS A 2 6.20 16.07 -10.34
N PRO A 3 6.25 14.73 -10.16
CA PRO A 3 5.06 13.92 -9.91
C PRO A 3 4.60 14.00 -8.45
N GLN A 4 3.34 13.66 -8.20
CA GLN A 4 2.81 13.38 -6.87
C GLN A 4 3.04 11.90 -6.56
N LEU A 5 3.77 11.60 -5.49
CA LEU A 5 4.05 10.24 -5.07
C LEU A 5 3.04 9.76 -4.04
N HIS A 6 2.40 8.62 -4.31
CA HIS A 6 1.68 7.85 -3.30
C HIS A 6 2.45 6.57 -2.97
N ILE A 7 2.87 6.46 -1.72
CA ILE A 7 3.42 5.23 -1.15
C ILE A 7 2.24 4.43 -0.59
N ILE A 8 2.06 3.19 -1.03
CA ILE A 8 0.87 2.41 -0.74
C ILE A 8 1.28 1.10 -0.09
N SER A 9 0.78 0.86 1.11
CA SER A 9 0.85 -0.45 1.76
C SER A 9 -0.11 -1.41 1.07
N VAL A 10 0.41 -2.56 0.61
CA VAL A 10 -0.36 -3.56 -0.14
C VAL A 10 -0.72 -4.72 0.77
N GLY A 11 -2.03 -4.93 0.95
CA GLY A 11 -2.57 -6.13 1.57
C GLY A 11 -2.94 -7.20 0.53
N THR A 12 -3.61 -8.23 1.01
CA THR A 12 -4.10 -9.36 0.20
C THR A 12 -5.58 -9.22 -0.19
N SER A 13 -6.18 -8.04 0.04
CA SER A 13 -7.62 -7.77 -0.17
C SER A 13 -8.11 -8.18 -1.57
N ILE A 14 -7.30 -7.95 -2.61
CA ILE A 14 -7.59 -8.35 -3.98
C ILE A 14 -7.73 -9.86 -4.18
N LEU A 15 -6.94 -10.66 -3.46
CA LEU A 15 -6.99 -12.12 -3.54
C LEU A 15 -8.24 -12.62 -2.83
N THR A 16 -8.54 -12.09 -1.64
CA THR A 16 -9.73 -12.41 -0.86
C THR A 16 -11.02 -12.02 -1.59
N ASN A 17 -11.07 -10.82 -2.16
CA ASN A 17 -12.23 -10.33 -2.90
C ASN A 17 -12.43 -11.09 -4.21
N PHE A 18 -11.34 -11.42 -4.92
CA PHE A 18 -11.43 -12.29 -6.09
C PHE A 18 -11.97 -13.68 -5.73
N SER A 19 -11.46 -14.31 -4.66
CA SER A 19 -11.93 -15.61 -4.19
C SER A 19 -13.43 -15.59 -3.89
N ARG A 20 -13.92 -14.55 -3.19
CA ARG A 20 -15.35 -14.34 -2.92
C ARG A 20 -16.18 -14.21 -4.21
N SER A 21 -15.65 -13.55 -5.23
CA SER A 21 -16.33 -13.39 -6.52
C SER A 21 -16.49 -14.70 -7.30
N GLN A 22 -15.69 -15.74 -7.01
CA GLN A 22 -15.77 -17.03 -7.70
C GLN A 22 -17.06 -17.79 -7.38
N ASN A 23 -17.75 -17.44 -6.29
CA ASN A 23 -19.02 -18.03 -5.91
C ASN A 23 -20.23 -17.42 -6.66
N GLN A 24 -20.00 -16.51 -7.61
CA GLN A 24 -21.06 -15.84 -8.38
C GLN A 24 -21.22 -16.44 -9.78
N PRO A 25 -22.45 -16.40 -10.38
CA PRO A 25 -22.72 -16.96 -11.71
C PRO A 25 -21.85 -16.37 -12.83
N SER A 26 -21.42 -15.11 -12.68
CA SER A 26 -20.54 -14.41 -13.62
C SER A 26 -19.09 -14.36 -13.10
N ALA A 27 -18.55 -15.50 -12.66
CA ALA A 27 -17.21 -15.58 -12.09
C ALA A 27 -16.14 -15.16 -13.12
N TYR A 28 -15.25 -14.27 -12.68
CA TYR A 28 -14.10 -13.86 -13.48
C TYR A 28 -13.07 -14.98 -13.53
N LYS A 29 -12.52 -15.30 -14.71
CA LYS A 29 -11.52 -16.37 -14.86
C LYS A 29 -10.20 -16.10 -14.13
N THR A 30 -9.87 -14.83 -13.91
CA THR A 30 -8.60 -14.43 -13.27
C THR A 30 -8.79 -13.21 -12.37
N ALA A 31 -7.95 -13.09 -11.34
CA ALA A 31 -7.91 -11.90 -10.48
C ALA A 31 -7.60 -10.62 -11.26
N SER A 32 -6.83 -10.71 -12.35
CA SER A 32 -6.55 -9.57 -13.21
C SER A 32 -7.79 -9.09 -13.97
N ALA A 33 -8.62 -10.02 -14.46
CA ALA A 33 -9.88 -9.68 -15.12
C ALA A 33 -10.87 -9.07 -14.13
N TYR A 34 -10.95 -9.63 -12.92
CA TYR A 34 -11.78 -9.09 -11.85
C TYR A 34 -11.37 -7.66 -11.47
N LEU A 35 -10.06 -7.42 -11.28
CA LEU A 35 -9.53 -6.09 -10.97
C LEU A 35 -9.79 -5.07 -12.09
N ALA A 36 -9.66 -5.49 -13.35
CA ALA A 36 -9.91 -4.61 -14.49
C ALA A 36 -11.38 -4.18 -14.57
N ALA A 37 -12.31 -5.10 -14.29
CA ALA A 37 -13.74 -4.82 -14.34
C ALA A 37 -14.25 -4.05 -13.10
N ASN A 38 -13.69 -4.33 -11.91
CA ASN A 38 -14.20 -3.78 -10.64
C ASN A 38 -13.06 -3.20 -9.78
N PRO A 39 -12.29 -2.20 -10.26
CA PRO A 39 -11.04 -1.80 -9.64
C PRO A 39 -11.17 -1.35 -8.17
N THR A 40 -12.21 -0.56 -7.86
CA THR A 40 -12.45 -0.03 -6.51
C THR A 40 -13.10 -1.04 -5.56
N GLN A 41 -13.76 -2.08 -6.08
CA GLN A 41 -14.31 -3.17 -5.27
C GLN A 41 -13.29 -4.28 -5.05
N ALA A 42 -12.40 -4.50 -6.02
CA ALA A 42 -11.40 -5.55 -5.97
C ALA A 42 -10.29 -5.22 -4.96
N SER A 43 -9.83 -3.96 -4.89
CA SER A 43 -8.67 -3.58 -4.08
C SER A 43 -8.94 -2.33 -3.26
N ALA A 44 -8.70 -2.42 -1.93
CA ALA A 44 -8.78 -1.29 -1.03
C ALA A 44 -7.76 -0.20 -1.38
N GLU A 45 -6.59 -0.61 -1.85
CA GLU A 45 -5.49 0.24 -2.31
C GLU A 45 -5.89 1.08 -3.53
N ILE A 46 -6.52 0.45 -4.53
CA ILE A 46 -7.01 1.14 -5.72
C ILE A 46 -8.19 2.04 -5.39
N ASN A 47 -9.10 1.59 -4.53
CA ASN A 47 -10.27 2.36 -4.11
C ASN A 47 -9.85 3.68 -3.44
N SER A 48 -8.99 3.57 -2.43
CA SER A 48 -8.48 4.72 -1.68
C SER A 48 -7.64 5.66 -2.55
N LEU A 49 -6.77 5.13 -3.42
CA LEU A 49 -6.03 5.96 -4.38
C LEU A 49 -6.98 6.70 -5.32
N HIS A 50 -8.02 6.04 -5.82
CA HIS A 50 -9.01 6.64 -6.70
C HIS A 50 -9.84 7.72 -5.97
N ALA A 51 -10.33 7.44 -4.77
CA ALA A 51 -11.07 8.42 -3.98
C ALA A 51 -10.24 9.68 -3.69
N LYS A 52 -8.92 9.54 -3.49
CA LYS A 52 -8.02 10.66 -3.23
C LYS A 52 -7.65 11.48 -4.47
N THR A 53 -7.51 10.84 -5.63
CA THR A 53 -6.86 11.44 -6.81
C THR A 53 -7.74 11.51 -8.06
N ASN A 54 -8.87 10.81 -8.05
CA ASN A 54 -9.76 10.60 -9.18
C ASN A 54 -9.08 10.00 -10.43
N PHE A 55 -7.96 9.28 -10.28
CA PHE A 55 -7.10 8.88 -11.41
C PHE A 55 -7.78 7.99 -12.46
N LEU A 56 -8.75 7.16 -12.06
CA LEU A 56 -9.50 6.31 -13.00
C LEU A 56 -10.39 7.12 -13.95
N ALA A 57 -10.84 8.31 -13.54
CA ALA A 57 -11.70 9.17 -14.35
C ALA A 57 -10.93 10.31 -15.04
N ASP A 58 -9.82 10.78 -14.45
CA ASP A 58 -9.01 11.88 -14.99
C ASP A 58 -7.63 11.40 -15.48
N THR A 59 -7.48 11.37 -16.81
CA THR A 59 -6.22 11.02 -17.48
C THR A 59 -5.08 12.01 -17.22
N LYS A 60 -5.37 13.29 -16.92
CA LYS A 60 -4.35 14.29 -16.57
C LYS A 60 -3.85 14.06 -15.14
N ALA A 61 -4.73 13.73 -14.20
CA ALA A 61 -4.35 13.34 -12.84
C ALA A 61 -3.46 12.09 -12.88
N SER A 62 -3.89 11.06 -13.60
CA SER A 62 -3.16 9.82 -13.86
C SER A 62 -1.68 10.03 -14.26
N ARG A 63 -1.41 10.90 -15.25
CA ARG A 63 -0.04 11.15 -15.76
C ARG A 63 0.89 11.88 -14.78
N LYS A 64 0.36 12.42 -13.68
CA LYS A 64 1.13 13.12 -12.65
C LYS A 64 1.42 12.24 -11.43
N LEU A 65 0.86 11.04 -11.39
CA LEU A 65 0.98 10.14 -10.24
C LEU A 65 2.17 9.20 -10.41
N SER A 66 3.01 9.17 -9.39
CA SER A 66 4.00 8.11 -9.18
C SER A 66 3.55 7.25 -8.00
N ILE A 67 3.80 5.95 -8.08
CA ILE A 67 3.35 4.98 -7.08
C ILE A 67 4.56 4.21 -6.53
N SER A 68 4.60 3.99 -5.22
CA SER A 68 5.50 3.03 -4.60
C SER A 68 4.67 2.02 -3.82
N LEU A 69 4.75 0.75 -4.22
CA LEU A 69 4.02 -0.35 -3.59
C LEU A 69 4.92 -1.02 -2.56
N ILE A 70 4.54 -0.93 -1.29
CA ILE A 70 5.19 -1.65 -0.19
C ILE A 70 4.40 -2.94 0.02
N PHE A 71 5.09 -4.08 0.03
CA PHE A 71 4.44 -5.37 0.14
C PHE A 71 5.35 -6.38 0.84
N SER A 72 4.75 -7.34 1.53
CA SER A 72 5.48 -8.47 2.09
C SER A 72 5.96 -9.41 0.98
N GLU A 73 7.16 -9.96 1.12
CA GLU A 73 7.73 -10.95 0.20
C GLU A 73 7.10 -12.35 0.33
N THR A 74 5.93 -12.46 0.96
CA THR A 74 5.14 -13.69 0.93
C THR A 74 4.60 -13.93 -0.49
N ALA A 75 4.22 -15.17 -0.78
CA ALA A 75 3.66 -15.52 -2.08
C ALA A 75 2.44 -14.64 -2.42
N ASP A 76 1.54 -14.47 -1.45
CA ASP A 76 0.33 -13.68 -1.60
C ASP A 76 0.59 -12.17 -1.66
N GLY A 77 1.47 -11.64 -0.80
CA GLY A 77 1.86 -10.22 -0.85
C GLY A 77 2.46 -9.84 -2.20
N LYS A 78 3.41 -10.66 -2.70
CA LYS A 78 4.01 -10.47 -4.02
C LYS A 78 2.98 -10.59 -5.15
N LYS A 79 2.04 -11.53 -5.06
CA LYS A 79 0.98 -11.73 -6.05
C LYS A 79 0.03 -10.53 -6.10
N ALA A 80 -0.44 -10.05 -4.95
CA ALA A 80 -1.31 -8.88 -4.84
C ALA A 80 -0.63 -7.62 -5.40
N ALA A 81 0.61 -7.34 -4.98
CA ALA A 81 1.37 -6.19 -5.46
C ALA A 81 1.64 -6.25 -6.96
N THR A 82 1.89 -7.45 -7.51
CA THR A 82 2.07 -7.65 -8.96
C THR A 82 0.79 -7.37 -9.74
N LEU A 83 -0.38 -7.77 -9.23
CA LEU A 83 -1.67 -7.47 -9.86
C LEU A 83 -1.93 -5.96 -9.90
N ILE A 84 -1.72 -5.27 -8.77
CA ILE A 84 -1.85 -3.82 -8.67
C ILE A 84 -0.89 -3.11 -9.62
N LYS A 85 0.40 -3.52 -9.63
CA LYS A 85 1.41 -2.98 -10.57
C LYS A 85 0.95 -3.12 -12.02
N LYS A 86 0.48 -4.30 -12.43
CA LYS A 86 0.03 -4.55 -13.80
C LYS A 86 -1.16 -3.65 -14.17
N PHE A 87 -2.11 -3.49 -13.27
CA PHE A 87 -3.28 -2.63 -13.49
C PHE A 87 -2.92 -1.15 -13.64
N LEU A 88 -1.96 -0.67 -12.85
CA LEU A 88 -1.51 0.73 -12.82
C LEU A 88 -0.50 1.08 -13.91
N LYS A 89 0.19 0.10 -14.52
CA LYS A 89 1.37 0.31 -15.39
C LYS A 89 1.18 1.39 -16.45
N ASP A 90 0.02 1.42 -17.10
CA ASP A 90 -0.27 2.36 -18.20
C ASP A 90 -1.11 3.57 -17.76
N LYS A 91 -1.37 3.69 -16.45
CA LYS A 91 -2.21 4.74 -15.84
C LYS A 91 -1.40 5.76 -15.04
N VAL A 92 -0.17 5.45 -14.67
CA VAL A 92 0.65 6.30 -13.78
C VAL A 92 2.02 6.55 -14.40
N SER A 93 2.71 7.60 -13.99
CA SER A 93 4.01 7.97 -14.58
C SER A 93 5.13 7.01 -14.20
N ALA A 94 5.11 6.45 -13.00
CA ALA A 94 6.11 5.51 -12.53
C ALA A 94 5.57 4.62 -11.42
N ILE A 95 6.08 3.38 -11.34
CA ILE A 95 5.77 2.43 -10.27
C ILE A 95 7.07 1.83 -9.74
N GLN A 96 7.28 1.94 -8.43
CA GLN A 96 8.36 1.27 -7.71
C GLN A 96 7.79 0.19 -6.80
N MET A 97 8.50 -0.93 -6.68
CA MET A 97 8.13 -2.06 -5.84
C MET A 97 9.13 -2.12 -4.68
N ILE A 98 8.65 -2.08 -3.45
CA ILE A 98 9.47 -2.09 -2.23
C ILE A 98 9.12 -3.36 -1.45
N PRO A 99 9.89 -4.45 -1.63
CA PRO A 99 9.67 -5.68 -0.90
C PRO A 99 10.10 -5.53 0.57
N LEU A 100 9.28 -6.04 1.47
CA LEU A 100 9.56 -6.19 2.89
C LEU A 100 9.74 -7.67 3.24
N VAL A 101 10.62 -7.96 4.19
CA VAL A 101 10.62 -9.28 4.81
C VAL A 101 9.24 -9.48 5.43
N GLY A 102 8.49 -10.50 4.99
CA GLY A 102 7.12 -10.70 5.45
C GLY A 102 7.06 -11.19 6.90
N ILE A 103 6.20 -10.57 7.71
CA ILE A 103 5.88 -11.02 9.08
C ILE A 103 5.33 -12.46 9.05
N ASP A 104 4.53 -12.80 8.03
CA ASP A 104 3.82 -14.08 7.96
C ASP A 104 4.69 -15.27 7.54
N ARG A 105 5.98 -15.06 7.20
CA ARG A 105 6.93 -16.17 6.96
C ARG A 105 7.00 -17.13 8.15
N ALA A 106 6.69 -16.63 9.35
CA ALA A 106 6.66 -17.42 10.58
C ALA A 106 5.53 -18.47 10.63
N SER A 107 4.49 -18.36 9.79
CA SER A 107 3.35 -19.31 9.81
C SER A 107 3.59 -20.59 9.02
N ASP A 108 4.52 -20.58 8.05
CA ASP A 108 4.79 -21.71 7.16
C ASP A 108 5.89 -22.66 7.67
N ALA A 109 6.64 -22.26 8.69
CA ALA A 109 7.67 -23.08 9.30
C ALA A 109 7.40 -23.24 10.80
N ALA A 110 7.75 -24.42 11.33
CA ALA A 110 7.63 -24.77 12.75
C ALA A 110 8.65 -23.97 13.57
N TYR A 111 8.44 -22.66 13.67
CA TYR A 111 9.24 -21.77 14.50
C TYR A 111 8.80 -21.86 15.95
N SER A 112 9.76 -21.75 16.87
CA SER A 112 9.44 -21.45 18.26
C SER A 112 8.76 -20.09 18.37
N GLN A 113 8.04 -19.83 19.47
CA GLN A 113 7.41 -18.52 19.69
C GLN A 113 8.45 -17.38 19.71
N ASP A 114 9.64 -17.63 20.27
CA ASP A 114 10.74 -16.66 20.34
C ASP A 114 11.29 -16.31 18.95
N ASP A 115 11.43 -17.33 18.08
CA ASP A 115 11.89 -17.12 16.69
C ASP A 115 10.86 -16.32 15.89
N ALA A 116 9.57 -16.63 16.05
CA ALA A 116 8.48 -15.93 15.38
C ALA A 116 8.43 -14.45 15.82
N GLN A 117 8.58 -14.17 17.11
CA GLN A 117 8.65 -12.80 17.63
C GLN A 117 9.87 -12.05 17.08
N SER A 118 11.07 -12.65 17.15
CA SER A 118 12.30 -12.04 16.64
C SER A 118 12.19 -11.70 15.14
N MET A 119 11.59 -12.60 14.36
CA MET A 119 11.36 -12.36 12.93
C MET A 119 10.38 -11.22 12.68
N ALA A 120 9.29 -11.15 13.43
CA ALA A 120 8.31 -10.06 13.33
C ALA A 120 8.96 -8.70 13.67
N GLU A 121 9.71 -8.60 14.76
CA GLU A 121 10.42 -7.37 15.13
C GLU A 121 11.43 -6.93 14.07
N LYS A 122 12.24 -7.87 13.55
CA LYS A 122 13.19 -7.61 12.46
C LYS A 122 12.50 -7.11 11.19
N SER A 123 11.34 -7.67 10.85
CA SER A 123 10.59 -7.24 9.67
C SER A 123 10.04 -5.81 9.80
N LEU A 124 9.58 -5.43 10.99
CA LEU A 124 9.12 -4.06 11.26
C LEU A 124 10.30 -3.07 11.24
N ALA A 125 11.48 -3.47 11.74
CA ALA A 125 12.70 -2.67 11.65
C ALA A 125 13.19 -2.50 10.19
N ASP A 126 13.08 -3.54 9.36
CA ASP A 126 13.37 -3.49 7.93
C ASP A 126 12.41 -2.55 7.20
N LEU A 127 11.10 -2.65 7.48
CA LEU A 127 10.08 -1.71 7.01
C LEU A 127 10.43 -0.28 7.38
N GLN A 128 10.78 -0.04 8.64
CA GLN A 128 11.15 1.30 9.09
C GLN A 128 12.35 1.85 8.32
N THR A 129 13.40 1.05 8.16
CA THR A 129 14.63 1.46 7.46
C THR A 129 14.37 1.73 5.98
N LYS A 130 13.69 0.80 5.29
CA LYS A 130 13.41 0.92 3.85
C LYS A 130 12.48 2.10 3.55
N LEU A 131 11.42 2.28 4.33
CA LEU A 131 10.46 3.35 4.11
C LEU A 131 11.08 4.73 4.36
N ARG A 132 11.83 4.92 5.46
CA ARG A 132 12.51 6.18 5.74
C ARG A 132 13.46 6.59 4.61
N LYS A 133 14.34 5.67 4.20
CA LYS A 133 15.29 5.88 3.09
C LYS A 133 14.56 6.19 1.78
N HIS A 134 13.45 5.51 1.51
CA HIS A 134 12.65 5.75 0.31
C HIS A 134 12.02 7.14 0.31
N ILE A 135 11.41 7.56 1.42
CA ILE A 135 10.84 8.90 1.56
C ILE A 135 11.91 9.98 1.38
N GLU A 136 13.06 9.83 2.03
CA GLU A 136 14.20 10.76 1.92
C GLU A 136 14.70 10.90 0.48
N LYS A 137 14.80 9.78 -0.24
CA LYS A 137 15.17 9.76 -1.66
C LYS A 137 14.12 10.45 -2.54
N MET A 138 12.84 10.27 -2.26
CA MET A 138 11.76 10.70 -3.15
C MET A 138 11.30 12.15 -2.92
N LYS A 139 11.40 12.66 -1.69
CA LYS A 139 10.99 14.03 -1.33
C LYS A 139 11.58 15.12 -2.25
N PRO A 140 12.89 15.13 -2.59
CA PRO A 140 13.46 16.19 -3.43
C PRO A 140 12.98 16.16 -4.89
N VAL A 141 12.60 14.99 -5.40
CA VAL A 141 12.25 14.77 -6.81
C VAL A 141 10.74 14.77 -7.08
N CYS A 142 9.91 14.65 -6.05
CA CYS A 142 8.46 14.70 -6.14
C CYS A 142 7.91 16.09 -5.80
N GLN A 143 6.72 16.41 -6.32
CA GLN A 143 5.96 17.60 -5.91
C GLN A 143 5.39 17.42 -4.51
N SER A 144 4.91 16.22 -4.21
CA SER A 144 4.40 15.83 -2.89
C SER A 144 4.62 14.34 -2.68
N VAL A 145 4.67 13.93 -1.41
CA VAL A 145 4.69 12.53 -1.00
C VAL A 145 3.54 12.34 -0.02
N GLN A 146 2.75 11.29 -0.22
CA GLN A 146 1.64 10.90 0.66
C GLN A 146 1.67 9.39 0.86
N ILE A 147 1.20 8.91 2.00
CA ILE A 147 1.19 7.49 2.35
C ILE A 147 -0.26 7.01 2.49
N ASN A 148 -0.56 5.90 1.82
CA ASN A 148 -1.84 5.20 1.87
C ASN A 148 -1.70 3.91 2.67
N ILE A 149 -2.44 3.81 3.76
CA ILE A 149 -2.47 2.64 4.65
C ILE A 149 -3.84 1.95 4.65
N SER A 150 -4.64 2.13 3.60
CA SER A 150 -5.94 1.45 3.47
C SER A 150 -5.80 -0.06 3.27
N GLY A 151 -4.61 -0.53 2.86
CA GLY A 151 -4.23 -1.94 2.76
C GLY A 151 -3.06 -2.27 3.68
N GLY A 152 -2.73 -3.57 3.75
CA GLY A 152 -1.64 -4.11 4.59
C GLY A 152 -2.08 -4.53 5.99
N PHE A 153 -1.13 -5.00 6.80
CA PHE A 153 -1.40 -5.46 8.16
C PHE A 153 -1.44 -4.30 9.16
N LYS A 154 -2.20 -4.48 10.26
CA LYS A 154 -2.37 -3.44 11.30
C LYS A 154 -1.05 -2.99 11.91
N ALA A 155 -0.13 -3.92 12.19
CA ALA A 155 1.18 -3.61 12.74
C ALA A 155 2.03 -2.78 11.77
N GLU A 156 2.03 -3.15 10.48
CA GLU A 156 2.71 -2.38 9.44
C GLU A 156 2.12 -0.98 9.31
N ALA A 157 0.79 -0.86 9.30
CA ALA A 157 0.09 0.42 9.23
C ALA A 157 0.48 1.36 10.39
N ALA A 158 0.62 0.83 11.61
CA ALA A 158 1.07 1.60 12.77
C ALA A 158 2.51 2.12 12.60
N VAL A 159 3.44 1.26 12.16
CA VAL A 159 4.83 1.64 11.90
C VAL A 159 4.92 2.67 10.77
N ILE A 160 4.20 2.45 9.68
CA ILE A 160 4.13 3.35 8.53
C ILE A 160 3.59 4.72 8.95
N TYR A 161 2.54 4.74 9.77
CA TYR A 161 1.97 5.96 10.31
C TYR A 161 2.98 6.74 11.16
N ALA A 162 3.65 6.07 12.10
CA ALA A 162 4.69 6.69 12.93
C ALA A 162 5.83 7.29 12.09
N ILE A 163 6.23 6.62 11.00
CA ILE A 163 7.24 7.15 10.07
C ILE A 163 6.71 8.37 9.33
N GLY A 164 5.47 8.30 8.83
CA GLY A 164 4.79 9.43 8.19
C GLY A 164 4.78 10.67 9.07
N CYS A 165 4.38 10.54 10.34
CA CYS A 165 4.43 11.62 11.33
C CYS A 165 5.86 12.16 11.50
N SER A 166 6.84 11.29 11.78
CA SER A 166 8.23 11.71 12.03
C SER A 166 8.90 12.40 10.84
N GLN A 167 8.44 12.12 9.62
CA GLN A 167 8.95 12.74 8.40
C GLN A 167 7.99 13.80 7.84
N SER A 168 6.94 14.20 8.57
CA SER A 168 5.94 15.19 8.09
C SER A 168 5.37 14.82 6.72
N VAL A 169 5.09 13.54 6.50
CA VAL A 169 4.45 13.00 5.29
C VAL A 169 3.00 12.66 5.62
N PRO A 170 2.01 13.26 4.94
CA PRO A 170 0.60 12.96 5.20
C PRO A 170 0.28 11.49 4.99
N VAL A 171 -0.39 10.89 5.98
CA VAL A 171 -0.87 9.52 5.96
C VAL A 171 -2.38 9.53 5.87
N TYR A 172 -2.94 8.73 4.96
CA TYR A 172 -4.39 8.65 4.76
C TYR A 172 -4.87 7.21 4.63
N TYR A 173 -6.15 7.02 4.94
CA TYR A 173 -6.87 5.78 4.69
C TYR A 173 -8.27 6.09 4.15
N LEU A 174 -8.88 5.15 3.45
CA LEU A 174 -10.28 5.24 3.05
C LEU A 174 -11.17 4.70 4.17
N HIS A 175 -12.03 5.55 4.72
CA HIS A 175 -13.00 5.12 5.72
C HIS A 175 -14.16 4.39 5.04
N GLU A 176 -14.46 3.16 5.48
CA GLU A 176 -15.41 2.28 4.80
C GLU A 176 -16.86 2.82 4.80
N SER A 177 -17.33 3.39 5.91
CA SER A 177 -18.69 3.93 6.01
C SER A 177 -18.87 5.24 5.23
N PHE A 178 -17.94 6.18 5.37
CA PHE A 178 -18.02 7.50 4.73
C PHE A 178 -17.60 7.50 3.26
N LYS A 179 -16.99 6.41 2.77
CA LYS A 179 -16.45 6.31 1.40
C LYS A 179 -15.53 7.47 1.03
N THR A 180 -14.84 8.04 2.02
CA THR A 180 -13.96 9.20 1.86
C THR A 180 -12.58 8.94 2.47
N CYS A 181 -11.55 9.55 1.87
CA CYS A 181 -10.20 9.48 2.39
C CYS A 181 -10.05 10.42 3.58
N VAL A 182 -9.71 9.85 4.72
CA VAL A 182 -9.41 10.57 5.96
C VAL A 182 -7.90 10.66 6.10
N ASN A 183 -7.38 11.88 6.28
CA ASN A 183 -5.99 12.04 6.68
C ASN A 183 -5.91 11.74 8.18
N LEU A 184 -4.98 10.89 8.57
CA LEU A 184 -4.71 10.69 9.98
C LEU A 184 -4.06 11.96 10.56
N PRO A 185 -4.41 12.34 11.79
CA PRO A 185 -3.75 13.47 12.45
C PRO A 185 -2.25 13.18 12.52
N ALA A 186 -1.41 14.20 12.42
CA ALA A 186 -0.02 14.06 12.83
C ALA A 186 0.09 14.80 14.16
N GLU A 187 0.42 14.10 15.24
CA GLU A 187 0.90 14.80 16.43
C GLU A 187 2.30 15.30 16.11
N TYR A 188 2.41 16.60 15.85
CA TYR A 188 3.68 17.30 15.80
C TYR A 188 4.17 17.44 17.24
N SER A 189 4.86 16.44 17.76
CA SER A 189 5.74 16.66 18.90
C SER A 189 7.03 17.26 18.35
N ASP A 190 7.16 18.59 18.40
CA ASP A 190 8.47 19.21 18.49
C ASP A 190 9.14 18.66 19.75
N ILE A 191 9.83 17.53 19.64
CA ILE A 191 10.80 17.12 20.64
C ILE A 191 12.08 17.89 20.32
N SER A 192 12.00 19.20 20.47
CA SER A 192 13.16 19.99 20.86
C SER A 192 13.28 19.84 22.38
N SER A 193 14.23 19.02 22.80
CA SER A 193 14.77 18.98 24.15
C SER A 193 16.28 18.79 24.04
#